data_AF-A0A535E7Z6-F1
#
_entry.id   AF-A0A535E7Z6-F1
#
_cell.length_a   1.000
_cell.length_b   1.000
_cell.length_c   1.000
_cell.angle_alpha   90.00
_cell.angle_beta   90.00
_cell.angle_gamma   90.00
#
_symmetry.space_group_name_H-M   'P 1'
#
loop_
_entity.id
_entity.type
_entity.pdbx_description
1 polymer ?
#
loop_
_entity_poly.entity_id
_entity_poly.type
_entity_poly.pdbx_seq_one_letter_code
_entity_poly.pdbx_strand_id
1 'polypeptide(L)'
;MLKHPELILVAAALLPVLLVVRKVRVTGPYSLTRIAHWRTRRRPVVVWRDGPFLGWTRSILGLTRWAFGSREDTVAIVGPPRISGKTAGIVIPQAAMWDGALVTTSTKPDVLHFTAPRRQELAERHGGRIYVYAPTAAGPVEGIEPMRWSPLAGCEDPLIAAARVDALVQVANVGKNVENADHWRSGAARILRAYFLAAAHHPTHAGDFALVTRWISLQEFNEPLTILTNLRVEGAQDWAADLLGIAQRTNDKERSSFFAAASTSLKVTAIPRVLRSCSATDIDPEEFIRTRSTLYVISPSELQTQLAPLCAALVESIVYAAYRLHDAYGRPRTSAVAATVRFASNLWRLVTGQQPLPAADAEWPARLLLQLDELTNIAPVPSLESIVSQGAGRGVLICWIVQSLAQLRNRYGDATADAIWSASTCKVVFGG
;
A
#
# COMPACT_ATOMS: atom_id res chain seq x y z
N MET A 1 -4.98 64.81 27.53
CA MET A 1 -5.52 65.25 26.22
C MET A 1 -5.04 64.29 25.14
N LEU A 2 -5.94 63.44 24.62
CA LEU A 2 -5.65 62.49 23.54
C LEU A 2 -5.39 63.27 22.25
N LYS A 3 -4.20 63.13 21.66
CA LYS A 3 -3.69 64.02 20.61
C LYS A 3 -4.35 63.90 19.23
N HIS A 4 -5.23 62.94 18.96
CA HIS A 4 -5.86 62.81 17.63
C HIS A 4 -7.28 62.21 17.69
N PRO A 5 -8.33 63.03 17.91
CA PRO A 5 -9.73 62.57 17.91
C PRO A 5 -10.21 62.05 16.53
N GLU A 6 -9.62 62.58 15.45
CA GLU A 6 -9.85 62.18 14.05
C GLU A 6 -9.58 60.67 13.81
N LEU A 7 -8.50 60.14 14.40
CA LEU A 7 -8.08 58.75 14.24
C LEU A 7 -9.02 57.77 14.96
N ILE A 8 -9.62 58.19 16.07
CA ILE A 8 -10.59 57.40 16.83
C ILE A 8 -11.91 57.31 16.05
N LEU A 9 -12.32 58.40 15.39
CA LEU A 9 -13.51 58.39 14.53
C LEU A 9 -13.33 57.49 13.30
N VAL A 10 -12.17 57.52 12.65
CA VAL A 10 -11.86 56.64 11.51
C VAL A 10 -11.83 55.17 11.94
N ALA A 11 -11.23 54.85 13.08
CA ALA A 11 -11.22 53.50 13.64
C ALA A 11 -12.63 53.02 14.03
N ALA A 12 -13.45 53.89 14.61
CA ALA A 12 -14.83 53.60 14.99
C ALA A 12 -15.78 53.49 13.78
N ALA A 13 -15.50 54.19 12.67
CA ALA A 13 -16.27 54.09 11.42
C ALA A 13 -15.88 52.86 10.58
N LEU A 14 -14.62 52.40 10.66
CA LEU A 14 -14.16 51.17 9.99
C LEU A 14 -14.59 49.91 10.74
N LEU A 15 -14.82 49.96 12.05
CA LEU A 15 -15.16 48.79 12.86
C LEU A 15 -16.50 48.14 12.43
N PRO A 16 -17.60 48.87 12.16
CA PRO A 16 -18.84 48.32 11.62
C PRO A 16 -18.66 47.77 10.20
N VAL A 17 -17.88 48.45 9.33
CA VAL A 17 -17.62 47.99 7.95
C VAL A 17 -16.80 46.69 7.97
N LEU A 18 -15.80 46.58 8.85
CA LEU A 18 -15.04 45.35 9.12
C LEU A 18 -15.88 44.24 9.76
N LEU A 19 -16.93 44.59 10.53
CA LEU A 19 -17.86 43.64 11.15
C LEU A 19 -18.94 43.15 10.17
N VAL A 20 -19.43 44.01 9.26
CA VAL A 20 -20.45 43.68 8.25
C VAL A 20 -19.89 42.86 7.08
N VAL A 21 -18.60 43.00 6.75
CA VAL A 21 -17.92 42.20 5.70
C VAL A 21 -17.57 40.75 6.15
N ARG A 22 -17.97 40.31 7.36
CA ARG A 22 -17.49 39.04 7.96
C ARG A 22 -18.05 37.74 7.39
N LYS A 23 -19.10 37.73 6.57
CA LYS A 23 -19.72 36.48 6.08
C LYS A 23 -20.03 36.57 4.60
N VAL A 24 -19.24 35.86 3.79
CA VAL A 24 -19.52 35.65 2.36
C VAL A 24 -20.04 34.22 2.21
N ARG A 25 -21.26 34.05 1.68
CA ARG A 25 -21.74 32.73 1.24
C ARG A 25 -20.95 32.33 -0.01
N VAL A 26 -20.30 31.17 0.04
CA VAL A 26 -19.56 30.63 -1.11
C VAL A 26 -20.10 29.24 -1.41
N THR A 27 -20.54 29.03 -2.64
CA THR A 27 -20.86 27.72 -3.22
C THR A 27 -19.55 27.02 -3.58
N GLY A 28 -19.23 25.92 -2.89
CA GLY A 28 -18.10 25.06 -3.23
C GLY A 28 -18.46 24.05 -4.33
N PRO A 29 -17.47 23.34 -4.91
CA PRO A 29 -17.77 22.10 -5.62
C PRO A 29 -18.49 21.13 -4.66
N TYR A 30 -19.35 20.26 -5.20
CA TYR A 30 -20.16 19.29 -4.45
C TYR A 30 -21.33 19.88 -3.63
N SER A 31 -21.84 21.06 -4.00
CA SER A 31 -23.09 21.65 -3.47
C SER A 31 -23.17 21.82 -1.95
N LEU A 32 -22.02 21.83 -1.26
CA LEU A 32 -21.96 22.07 0.18
C LEU A 32 -21.81 23.58 0.46
N THR A 33 -22.87 24.20 0.98
CA THR A 33 -22.85 25.61 1.39
C THR A 33 -22.27 25.71 2.81
N ARG A 34 -21.05 26.27 2.97
CA ARG A 34 -20.50 26.64 4.29
C ARG A 34 -20.25 28.14 4.37
N ILE A 35 -20.53 28.72 5.53
CA ILE A 35 -20.18 30.11 5.87
C ILE A 35 -18.69 30.13 6.21
N ALA A 36 -17.85 30.63 5.31
CA ALA A 36 -16.41 30.65 5.49
C ALA A 36 -15.90 32.06 5.85
N HIS A 37 -14.98 32.15 6.81
CA HIS A 37 -14.33 33.41 7.23
C HIS A 37 -13.50 34.01 6.07
N TRP A 38 -13.47 35.32 5.87
CA TRP A 38 -12.75 35.98 4.76
C TRP A 38 -11.25 35.59 4.62
N ARG A 39 -10.57 35.19 5.72
CA ARG A 39 -9.20 34.64 5.73
C ARG A 39 -9.06 33.21 5.18
N THR A 40 -10.15 32.58 4.75
CA THR A 40 -10.15 31.25 4.10
C THR A 40 -10.05 31.33 2.57
N ARG A 41 -9.99 32.53 1.98
CA ARG A 41 -9.98 32.72 0.52
C ARG A 41 -8.73 32.18 -0.19
N ARG A 42 -7.58 32.03 0.47
CA ARG A 42 -6.44 31.35 -0.16
C ARG A 42 -6.58 29.86 0.04
N ARG A 43 -7.13 29.19 -0.98
CA ARG A 43 -6.91 27.76 -1.17
C ARG A 43 -5.40 27.53 -1.14
N PRO A 44 -4.90 26.60 -0.34
CA PRO A 44 -3.49 26.28 -0.41
C PRO A 44 -3.14 25.75 -1.79
N VAL A 45 -1.99 26.17 -2.31
CA VAL A 45 -1.46 25.63 -3.56
C VAL A 45 -0.99 24.22 -3.25
N VAL A 46 -1.67 23.23 -3.83
CA VAL A 46 -1.34 21.82 -3.73
C VAL A 46 -0.24 21.54 -4.76
N VAL A 47 0.98 21.32 -4.30
CA VAL A 47 2.17 21.10 -5.14
C VAL A 47 2.58 19.64 -5.05
N TRP A 48 2.97 19.06 -6.18
CA TRP A 48 3.55 17.72 -6.24
C TRP A 48 4.88 17.69 -5.48
N ARG A 49 5.06 16.69 -4.62
CA ARG A 49 6.21 16.51 -3.72
C ARG A 49 6.58 15.04 -3.62
N ASP A 50 7.88 14.79 -3.50
CA ASP A 50 8.47 13.47 -3.36
C ASP A 50 9.02 13.19 -1.95
N GLY A 51 8.58 13.98 -0.97
CA GLY A 51 8.77 13.75 0.45
C GLY A 51 7.42 13.52 1.14
N PRO A 52 7.40 12.81 2.29
CA PRO A 52 6.18 12.57 3.02
C PRO A 52 5.64 13.87 3.63
N PHE A 53 4.33 14.00 3.69
CA PHE A 53 3.60 15.10 4.27
C PHE A 53 3.33 14.83 5.75
N LEU A 54 3.75 15.76 6.60
CA LEU A 54 3.68 15.61 8.07
C LEU A 54 2.52 16.39 8.69
N GLY A 55 1.87 17.26 7.92
CA GLY A 55 0.76 18.09 8.37
C GLY A 55 0.90 19.55 7.97
N TRP A 56 -0.01 20.38 8.47
CA TRP A 56 -0.05 21.79 8.13
C TRP A 56 -0.47 22.63 9.34
N THR A 57 -0.06 23.89 9.33
CA THR A 57 -0.44 24.87 10.35
C THR A 57 -0.81 26.20 9.71
N ARG A 58 -1.48 27.07 10.47
CA ARG A 58 -1.68 28.47 10.07
C ARG A 58 -0.75 29.36 10.88
N SER A 59 -0.03 30.24 10.20
CA SER A 59 0.70 31.31 10.86
C SER A 59 -0.26 32.31 11.52
N ILE A 60 0.27 33.14 12.43
CA ILE A 60 -0.45 34.27 13.04
C ILE A 60 -1.04 35.21 11.97
N LEU A 61 -0.39 35.31 10.81
CA LEU A 61 -0.84 36.09 9.65
C LEU A 61 -1.91 35.37 8.79
N GLY A 62 -2.34 34.18 9.20
CA GLY A 62 -3.36 33.38 8.50
C GLY A 62 -2.85 32.62 7.26
N LEU A 63 -1.53 32.54 7.06
CA LEU A 63 -0.93 31.80 5.95
C LEU A 63 -0.82 30.32 6.28
N THR A 64 -1.22 29.45 5.36
CA THR A 64 -1.02 28.00 5.49
C THR A 64 0.44 27.65 5.27
N ARG A 65 1.03 26.92 6.21
CA ARG A 65 2.38 26.34 6.11
C ARG A 65 2.26 24.82 6.06
N TRP A 66 2.95 24.21 5.10
CA TRP A 66 3.02 22.78 4.89
C TRP A 66 4.29 22.23 5.52
N ALA A 67 4.18 21.13 6.26
CA ALA A 67 5.32 20.39 6.79
C ALA A 67 5.53 19.14 5.94
N PHE A 68 6.76 18.98 5.43
CA PHE A 68 7.18 17.80 4.69
C PHE A 68 8.47 17.25 5.30
N GLY A 69 8.62 15.94 5.27
CA GLY A 69 9.88 15.26 5.55
C GLY A 69 10.82 15.26 4.35
N SER A 70 12.01 14.73 4.58
CA SER A 70 13.00 14.39 3.57
C SER A 70 12.51 13.25 2.67
N ARG A 71 13.20 13.03 1.55
CA ARG A 71 12.88 11.93 0.61
C ARG A 71 13.17 10.55 1.19
N GLU A 72 13.81 10.46 2.35
CA GLU A 72 14.15 9.20 3.00
C GLU A 72 13.37 9.00 4.31
N ASP A 73 12.50 9.96 4.65
CA ASP A 73 11.75 9.87 5.90
C ASP A 73 10.62 8.83 5.83
N THR A 74 10.55 8.03 6.88
CA THR A 74 9.45 7.09 7.15
C THR A 74 8.56 7.68 8.22
N VAL A 75 7.24 7.57 8.05
CA VAL A 75 6.28 8.26 8.91
C VAL A 75 5.44 7.28 9.71
N ALA A 76 5.47 7.44 11.02
CA ALA A 76 4.57 6.80 11.97
C ALA A 76 3.41 7.75 12.31
N ILE A 77 2.17 7.30 12.16
CA ILE A 77 0.99 8.05 12.61
C ILE A 77 0.22 7.25 13.64
N VAL A 78 0.11 7.78 14.85
CA VAL A 78 -0.61 7.14 15.96
C VAL A 78 -1.71 8.06 16.44
N GLY A 79 -2.92 7.55 16.59
CA GLY A 79 -4.01 8.32 17.18
C GLY A 79 -5.34 7.59 17.23
N PRO A 80 -6.21 7.86 18.21
CA PRO A 80 -7.46 7.13 18.37
C PRO A 80 -8.40 7.21 17.16
N PRO A 81 -9.35 6.28 17.03
CA PRO A 81 -10.37 6.33 15.99
C PRO A 81 -11.23 7.60 16.11
N ARG A 82 -11.84 8.02 15.00
CA ARG A 82 -12.77 9.17 14.91
C ARG A 82 -12.18 10.56 15.17
N ILE A 83 -10.87 10.67 15.41
CA ILE A 83 -10.19 11.97 15.28
C ILE A 83 -10.20 12.37 13.81
N SER A 84 -11.02 13.36 13.46
CA SER A 84 -11.20 13.87 12.10
C SER A 84 -9.91 14.39 11.44
N GLY A 85 -8.83 14.55 12.21
CA GLY A 85 -7.54 15.07 11.75
C GLY A 85 -6.62 14.07 11.04
N LYS A 86 -6.72 12.75 11.27
CA LYS A 86 -5.80 11.78 10.64
C LYS A 86 -6.02 11.70 9.13
N THR A 87 -7.22 11.27 8.74
CA THR A 87 -7.55 11.05 7.33
C THR A 87 -7.65 12.38 6.56
N ALA A 88 -8.43 13.34 7.04
CA ALA A 88 -8.60 14.62 6.37
C ALA A 88 -7.40 15.56 6.49
N GLY A 89 -6.63 15.44 7.57
CA GLY A 89 -5.51 16.34 7.84
C GLY A 89 -4.16 15.84 7.35
N ILE A 90 -3.99 14.52 7.11
CA ILE A 90 -2.72 13.94 6.64
C ILE A 90 -2.91 13.02 5.43
N VAL A 91 -3.71 11.95 5.54
CA VAL A 91 -3.85 10.90 4.51
C VAL A 91 -4.31 11.44 3.15
N ILE A 92 -5.38 12.24 3.13
CA ILE A 92 -5.92 12.84 1.90
C ILE A 92 -4.93 13.86 1.32
N PRO A 93 -4.41 14.85 2.08
CA PRO A 93 -3.40 15.77 1.57
C PRO A 93 -2.13 15.08 1.05
N GLN A 94 -1.61 14.09 1.77
CA GLN A 94 -0.43 13.29 1.38
C GLN A 94 -0.66 12.63 0.02
N ALA A 95 -1.77 11.89 -0.14
CA ALA A 95 -2.12 11.27 -1.40
C ALA A 95 -2.27 12.30 -2.53
N ALA A 96 -2.93 13.42 -2.27
CA ALA A 96 -3.11 14.50 -3.24
C ALA A 96 -1.79 15.19 -3.64
N MET A 97 -0.77 15.23 -2.77
CA MET A 97 0.50 15.93 -3.04
C MET A 97 1.63 15.00 -3.47
N TRP A 98 1.49 13.69 -3.33
CA TRP A 98 2.57 12.75 -3.63
C TRP A 98 2.88 12.63 -5.13
N ASP A 99 4.14 12.85 -5.54
CA ASP A 99 4.60 12.77 -6.95
C ASP A 99 5.23 11.41 -7.29
N GLY A 100 4.49 10.33 -7.05
CA GLY A 100 4.97 8.97 -7.32
C GLY A 100 3.83 7.96 -7.31
N ALA A 101 4.17 6.68 -7.41
CA ALA A 101 3.20 5.61 -7.26
C ALA A 101 2.72 5.55 -5.80
N LEU A 102 1.44 5.23 -5.59
CA LEU A 102 0.82 5.27 -4.28
C LEU A 102 -0.04 4.02 -4.04
N VAL A 103 0.22 3.31 -2.95
CA VAL A 103 -0.72 2.33 -2.40
C VAL A 103 -1.32 2.94 -1.15
N THR A 104 -2.65 3.07 -1.09
CA THR A 104 -3.35 3.55 0.10
C THR A 104 -4.42 2.57 0.54
N THR A 105 -4.48 2.28 1.84
CA THR A 105 -5.56 1.48 2.44
C THR A 105 -6.61 2.39 3.06
N SER A 106 -7.88 1.97 3.04
CA SER A 106 -8.96 2.60 3.83
C SER A 106 -10.09 1.62 4.11
N THR A 107 -10.86 1.90 5.16
CA THR A 107 -12.08 1.18 5.50
C THR A 107 -13.27 1.57 4.63
N LYS A 108 -13.18 2.76 4.02
CA LYS A 108 -14.23 3.43 3.26
C LYS A 108 -13.64 4.00 1.98
N PRO A 109 -14.46 4.32 0.97
CA PRO A 109 -13.98 4.94 -0.26
C PRO A 109 -13.64 6.43 -0.10
N ASP A 110 -13.43 6.95 1.11
CA ASP A 110 -13.24 8.37 1.36
C ASP A 110 -11.93 8.93 0.76
N VAL A 111 -10.81 8.23 0.96
CA VAL A 111 -9.53 8.63 0.35
C VAL A 111 -9.64 8.61 -1.17
N LEU A 112 -10.31 7.59 -1.74
CA LEU A 112 -10.60 7.50 -3.17
C LEU A 112 -11.43 8.70 -3.63
N HIS A 113 -12.58 8.93 -3.00
CA HIS A 113 -13.51 10.00 -3.30
C HIS A 113 -12.83 11.38 -3.38
N PHE A 114 -11.95 11.69 -2.42
CA PHE A 114 -11.30 13.01 -2.37
C PHE A 114 -10.06 13.15 -3.25
N THR A 115 -9.42 12.05 -3.66
CA THR A 115 -8.11 12.12 -4.32
C THR A 115 -8.09 11.58 -5.75
N ALA A 116 -9.09 10.77 -6.16
CA ALA A 116 -9.14 10.12 -7.47
C ALA A 116 -8.90 11.07 -8.65
N PRO A 117 -9.58 12.23 -8.79
CA PRO A 117 -9.37 13.09 -9.96
C PRO A 117 -7.92 13.56 -10.10
N ARG A 118 -7.28 13.91 -8.98
CA ARG A 118 -5.90 14.41 -8.97
C ARG A 118 -4.87 13.29 -9.16
N ARG A 119 -5.14 12.11 -8.61
CA ARG A 119 -4.29 10.93 -8.81
C ARG A 119 -4.38 10.41 -10.24
N GLN A 120 -5.56 10.45 -10.84
CA GLN A 120 -5.79 10.12 -12.23
C GLN A 120 -5.04 11.08 -13.17
N GLU A 121 -5.13 12.40 -12.92
CA GLU A 121 -4.36 13.41 -13.66
C GLU A 121 -2.84 13.15 -13.64
N LEU A 122 -2.29 12.74 -12.48
CA LEU A 122 -0.87 12.37 -12.39
C LEU A 122 -0.59 11.11 -13.19
N ALA A 123 -1.36 10.04 -12.99
CA ALA A 123 -1.10 8.77 -13.63
C ALA A 123 -1.20 8.87 -15.16
N GLU A 124 -2.21 9.55 -15.71
CA GLU A 124 -2.39 9.73 -17.16
C GLU A 124 -1.20 10.43 -17.83
N ARG A 125 -0.58 11.42 -17.16
CA ARG A 125 0.65 12.08 -17.66
C ARG A 125 1.83 11.13 -17.83
N HIS A 126 1.79 10.00 -17.13
CA HIS A 126 2.82 8.97 -17.15
C HIS A 126 2.32 7.66 -17.76
N GLY A 127 1.19 7.67 -18.47
CA GLY A 127 0.62 6.47 -19.11
C GLY A 127 0.00 5.46 -18.14
N GLY A 128 -0.32 5.89 -16.92
CA GLY A 128 -0.86 5.07 -15.85
C GLY A 128 -2.34 5.29 -15.60
N ARG A 129 -2.82 4.70 -14.50
CA ARG A 129 -4.22 4.79 -14.08
C ARG A 129 -4.36 4.66 -12.56
N ILE A 130 -5.57 4.84 -12.07
CA ILE A 130 -5.93 4.44 -10.72
C ILE A 130 -6.58 3.05 -10.71
N TYR A 131 -6.32 2.29 -9.67
CA TYR A 131 -6.84 0.95 -9.42
C TYR A 131 -7.59 0.95 -8.09
N VAL A 132 -8.68 0.19 -8.02
CA VAL A 132 -9.42 -0.06 -6.77
C VAL A 132 -9.38 -1.56 -6.50
N TYR A 133 -8.84 -1.96 -5.36
CA TYR A 133 -8.97 -3.34 -4.88
C TYR A 133 -9.98 -3.38 -3.74
N ALA A 134 -11.16 -3.91 -4.06
CA ALA A 134 -12.27 -4.07 -3.15
C ALA A 134 -12.93 -5.44 -3.40
N PRO A 135 -12.30 -6.55 -2.98
CA PRO A 135 -12.68 -7.92 -3.38
C PRO A 135 -14.09 -8.34 -2.90
N THR A 136 -14.68 -7.57 -1.99
CA THR A 136 -16.05 -7.79 -1.46
C THR A 136 -17.09 -6.87 -2.10
N ALA A 137 -16.69 -5.90 -2.93
CA ALA A 137 -17.59 -4.90 -3.49
C ALA A 137 -18.63 -5.50 -4.44
N ALA A 138 -19.88 -5.02 -4.31
CA ALA A 138 -21.00 -5.50 -5.09
C ALA A 138 -20.90 -5.15 -6.59
N GLY A 139 -20.28 -4.00 -6.88
CA GLY A 139 -20.07 -3.40 -8.19
C GLY A 139 -19.08 -2.23 -8.06
N PRO A 140 -19.16 -1.21 -8.93
CA PRO A 140 -18.25 -0.07 -8.92
C PRO A 140 -18.17 0.64 -7.57
N VAL A 141 -16.97 1.10 -7.21
CA VAL A 141 -16.72 1.95 -6.04
C VAL A 141 -16.34 3.33 -6.54
N GLU A 142 -17.15 4.35 -6.24
CA GLU A 142 -17.00 5.72 -6.79
C GLU A 142 -16.91 5.73 -8.33
N GLY A 143 -17.64 4.82 -8.99
CA GLY A 143 -17.68 4.71 -10.46
C GLY A 143 -16.51 3.94 -11.08
N ILE A 144 -15.62 3.34 -10.27
CA ILE A 144 -14.48 2.55 -10.73
C ILE A 144 -14.72 1.07 -10.46
N GLU A 145 -14.57 0.25 -11.49
CA GLU A 145 -14.66 -1.21 -11.34
C GLU A 145 -13.49 -1.75 -10.50
N PRO A 146 -13.76 -2.54 -9.45
CA PRO A 146 -12.69 -3.16 -8.68
C PRO A 146 -11.83 -4.10 -9.53
N MET A 147 -10.51 -3.94 -9.44
CA MET A 147 -9.54 -4.80 -10.10
C MET A 147 -9.59 -6.22 -9.53
N ARG A 148 -9.27 -7.19 -10.37
CA ARG A 148 -9.00 -8.58 -9.97
C ARG A 148 -7.51 -8.75 -9.70
N TRP A 149 -7.22 -9.57 -8.71
CA TRP A 149 -5.86 -9.96 -8.38
C TRP A 149 -5.81 -11.39 -7.88
N SER A 150 -5.15 -12.26 -8.64
CA SER A 150 -4.93 -13.65 -8.25
C SER A 150 -3.72 -13.75 -7.32
N PRO A 151 -3.84 -14.43 -6.16
CA PRO A 151 -2.69 -14.78 -5.35
C PRO A 151 -1.66 -15.64 -6.09
N LEU A 152 -2.03 -16.29 -7.19
CA LEU A 152 -1.09 -17.02 -8.07
C LEU A 152 -0.27 -16.12 -8.99
N ALA A 153 -0.51 -14.80 -9.03
CA ALA A 153 0.22 -13.89 -9.91
C ALA A 153 1.74 -14.00 -9.69
N GLY A 154 2.45 -14.46 -10.73
CA GLY A 154 3.90 -14.66 -10.74
C GLY A 154 4.38 -15.92 -10.03
N CYS A 155 3.48 -16.76 -9.51
CA CYS A 155 3.84 -17.97 -8.75
C CYS A 155 4.33 -19.12 -9.65
N GLU A 156 4.49 -18.88 -10.95
CA GLU A 156 5.28 -19.73 -11.83
C GLU A 156 6.75 -19.78 -11.40
N ASP A 157 7.23 -18.69 -10.78
CA ASP A 157 8.53 -18.58 -10.12
C ASP A 157 8.41 -19.07 -8.66
N PRO A 158 9.16 -20.12 -8.26
CA PRO A 158 9.18 -20.62 -6.88
C PRO A 158 9.53 -19.55 -5.85
N LEU A 159 10.39 -18.59 -6.16
CA LEU A 159 10.75 -17.53 -5.22
C LEU A 159 9.54 -16.63 -4.91
N ILE A 160 8.77 -16.29 -5.94
CA ILE A 160 7.53 -15.50 -5.81
C ILE A 160 6.47 -16.33 -5.08
N ALA A 161 6.31 -17.61 -5.43
CA ALA A 161 5.34 -18.50 -4.78
C ALA A 161 5.61 -18.65 -3.27
N ALA A 162 6.86 -18.86 -2.88
CA ALA A 162 7.26 -18.95 -1.48
C ALA A 162 6.98 -17.65 -0.73
N ALA A 163 7.46 -16.51 -1.25
CA ALA A 163 7.24 -15.20 -0.61
C ALA A 163 5.75 -14.85 -0.50
N ARG A 164 4.95 -15.19 -1.51
CA ARG A 164 3.49 -15.00 -1.51
C ARG A 164 2.82 -15.81 -0.41
N VAL A 165 3.15 -17.08 -0.31
CA VAL A 165 2.58 -18.00 0.67
C VAL A 165 2.98 -17.58 2.08
N ASP A 166 4.25 -17.22 2.30
CA ASP A 166 4.71 -16.73 3.58
C ASP A 166 3.93 -15.48 4.01
N ALA A 167 3.71 -14.52 3.09
CA ALA A 167 2.91 -13.34 3.39
C ALA A 167 1.47 -13.69 3.79
N LEU A 168 0.81 -14.61 3.07
CA LEU A 168 -0.55 -15.05 3.38
C LEU A 168 -0.63 -15.77 4.73
N VAL A 169 0.30 -16.68 5.01
CA VAL A 169 0.29 -17.53 6.21
C VAL A 169 0.67 -16.75 7.46
N GLN A 170 1.68 -15.88 7.40
CA GLN A 170 2.09 -15.05 8.54
C GLN A 170 0.99 -14.06 8.92
N VAL A 171 0.25 -13.56 7.93
CA VAL A 171 -0.81 -12.58 8.18
C VAL A 171 -2.07 -13.23 8.75
N ALA A 172 -2.36 -14.45 8.33
CA ALA A 172 -3.47 -15.21 8.85
C ALA A 172 -3.36 -15.37 10.38
N ASN A 173 -4.46 -15.15 11.10
CA ASN A 173 -4.52 -15.31 12.56
C ASN A 173 -4.52 -16.81 12.96
N VAL A 174 -3.63 -17.62 12.40
CA VAL A 174 -3.45 -19.02 12.78
C VAL A 174 -2.89 -19.05 14.21
N GLY A 175 -3.63 -19.67 15.13
CA GLY A 175 -3.14 -19.99 16.48
C GLY A 175 -2.80 -18.78 17.37
N LYS A 176 -3.53 -17.66 17.29
CA LYS A 176 -3.34 -16.56 18.26
C LYS A 176 -3.47 -17.11 19.69
N ASN A 177 -2.45 -16.87 20.51
CA ASN A 177 -2.31 -17.34 21.90
C ASN A 177 -2.22 -18.85 22.09
N VAL A 178 -1.73 -19.59 21.10
CA VAL A 178 -1.52 -21.04 21.21
C VAL A 178 -0.04 -21.39 21.08
N GLU A 179 0.46 -22.21 21.99
CA GLU A 179 1.79 -22.82 21.89
C GLU A 179 1.88 -23.63 20.58
N ASN A 180 2.95 -23.45 19.80
CA ASN A 180 3.20 -24.06 18.47
C ASN A 180 2.51 -23.42 17.26
N ALA A 181 2.04 -22.17 17.33
CA ALA A 181 1.49 -21.47 16.16
C ALA A 181 2.47 -21.43 14.96
N ASP A 182 3.77 -21.27 15.21
CA ASP A 182 4.80 -21.24 14.15
C ASP A 182 4.99 -22.58 13.46
N HIS A 183 4.86 -23.69 14.20
CA HIS A 183 4.89 -25.04 13.63
C HIS A 183 3.74 -25.24 12.65
N TRP A 184 2.53 -24.81 13.01
CA TRP A 184 1.36 -24.92 12.14
C TRP A 184 1.44 -24.01 10.91
N ARG A 185 1.98 -22.79 11.08
CA ARG A 185 2.25 -21.89 9.95
C ARG A 185 3.27 -22.50 8.99
N SER A 186 4.36 -23.06 9.51
CA SER A 186 5.37 -23.75 8.69
C SER A 186 4.77 -24.92 7.90
N GLY A 187 3.98 -25.78 8.56
CA GLY A 187 3.28 -26.87 7.88
C GLY A 187 2.30 -26.40 6.81
N ALA A 188 1.52 -25.35 7.09
CA ALA A 188 0.62 -24.74 6.11
C ALA A 188 1.37 -24.15 4.91
N ALA A 189 2.49 -23.45 5.15
CA ALA A 189 3.32 -22.88 4.09
C ALA A 189 3.89 -23.96 3.16
N ARG A 190 4.30 -25.12 3.72
CA ARG A 190 4.79 -26.26 2.93
C ARG A 190 3.72 -26.83 1.99
N ILE A 191 2.46 -26.91 2.44
CA ILE A 191 1.33 -27.33 1.59
C ILE A 191 1.04 -26.26 0.53
N LEU A 192 0.87 -25.01 0.97
CA LEU A 192 0.45 -23.92 0.10
C LEU A 192 1.49 -23.58 -0.99
N ARG A 193 2.80 -23.60 -0.70
CA ARG A 193 3.82 -23.35 -1.73
C ARG A 193 3.78 -24.38 -2.86
N ALA A 194 3.58 -25.65 -2.50
CA ALA A 194 3.46 -26.74 -3.45
C ALA A 194 2.18 -26.57 -4.29
N TYR A 195 1.05 -26.25 -3.66
CA TYR A 195 -0.22 -25.99 -4.36
C TYR A 195 -0.15 -24.76 -5.27
N PHE A 196 0.49 -23.67 -4.82
CA PHE A 196 0.58 -22.45 -5.61
C PHE A 196 1.41 -22.68 -6.88
N LEU A 197 2.58 -23.33 -6.75
CA LEU A 197 3.42 -23.67 -7.90
C LEU A 197 2.72 -24.65 -8.83
N ALA A 198 2.06 -25.68 -8.30
CA ALA A 198 1.30 -26.65 -9.09
C ALA A 198 0.13 -26.00 -9.84
N ALA A 199 -0.63 -25.11 -9.20
CA ALA A 199 -1.75 -24.42 -9.81
C ALA A 199 -1.30 -23.40 -10.87
N ALA A 200 -0.20 -22.69 -10.63
CA ALA A 200 0.40 -21.77 -11.61
C ALA A 200 0.82 -22.52 -12.89
N HIS A 201 1.35 -23.74 -12.76
CA HIS A 201 1.77 -24.60 -13.88
C HIS A 201 0.74 -25.68 -14.27
N HIS A 202 -0.53 -25.54 -13.88
CA HIS A 202 -1.54 -26.57 -14.16
C HIS A 202 -1.73 -26.75 -15.68
N PRO A 203 -1.71 -27.99 -16.22
CA PRO A 203 -1.66 -28.22 -17.67
C PRO A 203 -2.83 -27.65 -18.47
N THR A 204 -4.04 -27.62 -17.89
CA THR A 204 -5.26 -27.14 -18.57
C THR A 204 -5.92 -25.92 -17.93
N HIS A 205 -5.45 -25.53 -16.74
CA HIS A 205 -6.10 -24.51 -15.89
C HIS A 205 -5.02 -23.65 -15.20
N ALA A 206 -3.93 -23.37 -15.91
CA ALA A 206 -2.80 -22.61 -15.39
C ALA A 206 -3.26 -21.28 -14.80
N GLY A 207 -2.86 -21.02 -13.56
CA GLY A 207 -3.22 -19.79 -12.84
C GLY A 207 -4.63 -19.76 -12.27
N ASP A 208 -5.42 -20.84 -12.37
CA ASP A 208 -6.73 -20.93 -11.73
C ASP A 208 -6.60 -21.13 -10.21
N PHE A 209 -6.79 -20.04 -9.47
CA PHE A 209 -6.70 -20.04 -8.01
C PHE A 209 -7.81 -20.87 -7.34
N ALA A 210 -8.92 -21.15 -8.02
CA ALA A 210 -9.96 -22.01 -7.47
C ALA A 210 -9.45 -23.45 -7.21
N LEU A 211 -8.47 -23.92 -8.00
CA LEU A 211 -7.83 -25.23 -7.78
C LEU A 211 -7.20 -25.34 -6.40
N VAL A 212 -6.46 -24.30 -5.96
CA VAL A 212 -5.83 -24.27 -4.64
C VAL A 212 -6.87 -24.40 -3.53
N THR A 213 -7.97 -23.65 -3.63
CA THR A 213 -9.05 -23.71 -2.64
C THR A 213 -9.75 -25.07 -2.62
N ARG A 214 -9.89 -25.70 -3.79
CA ARG A 214 -10.44 -27.05 -3.93
C ARG A 214 -9.51 -28.10 -3.32
N TRP A 215 -8.22 -28.05 -3.62
CA TRP A 215 -7.23 -29.01 -3.10
C TRP A 215 -7.13 -28.95 -1.58
N ILE A 216 -7.15 -27.75 -0.99
CA ILE A 216 -7.20 -27.60 0.48
C ILE A 216 -8.46 -28.21 1.06
N SER A 217 -9.62 -27.93 0.46
CA SER A 217 -10.92 -28.40 0.95
C SER A 217 -11.04 -29.93 0.90
N LEU A 218 -10.46 -30.55 -0.13
CA LEU A 218 -10.46 -31.99 -0.33
C LEU A 218 -9.27 -32.70 0.33
N GLN A 219 -8.31 -31.96 0.89
CA GLN A 219 -7.00 -32.46 1.31
C GLN A 219 -6.33 -33.29 0.19
N GLU A 220 -6.37 -32.77 -1.04
CA GLU A 220 -5.93 -33.47 -2.24
C GLU A 220 -4.41 -33.42 -2.39
N PHE A 221 -3.78 -34.58 -2.57
CA PHE A 221 -2.33 -34.67 -2.74
C PHE A 221 -1.92 -35.13 -4.14
N ASN A 222 -2.71 -35.98 -4.79
CA ASN A 222 -2.26 -36.72 -5.97
C ASN A 222 -2.08 -35.81 -7.19
N GLU A 223 -3.07 -34.96 -7.45
CA GLU A 223 -3.05 -33.99 -8.55
C GLU A 223 -1.87 -33.01 -8.46
N PRO A 224 -1.70 -32.23 -7.36
CA PRO A 224 -0.56 -31.33 -7.23
C PRO A 224 0.80 -32.06 -7.23
N LEU A 225 0.92 -33.24 -6.63
CA LEU A 225 2.16 -34.05 -6.67
C LEU A 225 2.51 -34.47 -8.10
N THR A 226 1.52 -34.89 -8.88
CA THR A 226 1.71 -35.32 -10.28
C THR A 226 2.19 -34.14 -11.13
N ILE A 227 1.63 -32.96 -10.93
CA ILE A 227 2.05 -31.75 -11.64
C ILE A 227 3.50 -31.41 -11.27
N LEU A 228 3.82 -31.31 -9.97
CA LEU A 228 5.15 -30.91 -9.51
C LEU A 228 6.25 -31.90 -9.90
N THR A 229 5.97 -33.20 -9.86
CA THR A 229 6.95 -34.24 -10.22
C THR A 229 7.35 -34.17 -11.70
N ASN A 230 6.41 -33.76 -12.57
CA ASN A 230 6.65 -33.62 -14.00
C ASN A 230 7.16 -32.22 -14.38
N LEU A 231 7.19 -31.28 -13.45
CA LEU A 231 7.58 -29.90 -13.70
C LEU A 231 9.11 -29.76 -13.75
N ARG A 232 9.63 -29.11 -14.79
CA ARG A 232 11.06 -28.81 -14.95
C ARG A 232 11.41 -27.40 -14.47
N VAL A 233 10.97 -27.08 -13.25
CA VAL A 233 11.25 -25.81 -12.57
C VAL A 233 12.10 -26.10 -11.34
N GLU A 234 13.07 -25.25 -11.06
CA GLU A 234 13.95 -25.37 -9.89
C GLU A 234 13.13 -25.52 -8.59
N GLY A 235 13.52 -26.45 -7.71
CA GLY A 235 12.84 -26.69 -6.44
C GLY A 235 11.47 -27.39 -6.53
N ALA A 236 10.90 -27.61 -7.72
CA ALA A 236 9.59 -28.26 -7.86
C ALA A 236 9.58 -29.71 -7.35
N GLN A 237 10.64 -30.48 -7.64
CA GLN A 237 10.79 -31.86 -7.15
C GLN A 237 10.99 -31.91 -5.64
N ASP A 238 11.71 -30.96 -5.06
CA ASP A 238 11.89 -30.87 -3.61
C ASP A 238 10.57 -30.57 -2.91
N TRP A 239 9.77 -29.66 -3.46
CA TRP A 239 8.44 -29.34 -2.92
C TRP A 239 7.44 -30.48 -3.12
N ALA A 240 7.58 -31.27 -4.19
CA ALA A 240 6.85 -32.52 -4.34
C ALA A 240 7.22 -33.53 -3.24
N ALA A 241 8.52 -33.70 -2.96
CA ALA A 241 8.99 -34.58 -1.90
C ALA A 241 8.50 -34.14 -0.51
N ASP A 242 8.49 -32.84 -0.24
CA ASP A 242 7.90 -32.28 0.99
C ASP A 242 6.42 -32.59 1.12
N LEU A 243 5.65 -32.34 0.06
CA LEU A 243 4.21 -32.58 0.05
C LEU A 243 3.89 -34.07 0.20
N LEU A 244 4.69 -34.95 -0.41
CA LEU A 244 4.62 -36.40 -0.26
C LEU A 244 4.92 -36.84 1.17
N GLY A 245 5.94 -36.23 1.80
CA GLY A 245 6.27 -36.44 3.20
C GLY A 245 5.09 -36.10 4.12
N ILE A 246 4.41 -34.98 3.87
CA ILE A 246 3.19 -34.61 4.62
C ILE A 246 2.07 -35.62 4.40
N ALA A 247 1.88 -36.08 3.15
CA ALA A 247 0.84 -37.04 2.82
C ALA A 247 1.05 -38.41 3.50
N GLN A 248 2.29 -38.92 3.48
CA GLN A 248 2.59 -40.32 3.82
C GLN A 248 3.26 -40.53 5.19
N ARG A 249 3.95 -39.51 5.73
CA ARG A 249 4.78 -39.67 6.94
C ARG A 249 4.29 -38.86 8.14
N THR A 250 3.54 -37.78 7.91
CA THR A 250 2.95 -36.99 8.99
C THR A 250 1.69 -37.67 9.52
N ASN A 251 1.55 -37.74 10.85
CA ASN A 251 0.37 -38.33 11.49
C ASN A 251 -0.90 -37.52 11.17
N ASP A 252 -2.06 -38.18 11.23
CA ASP A 252 -3.34 -37.60 10.78
C ASP A 252 -3.73 -36.33 11.56
N LYS A 253 -3.46 -36.28 12.86
CA LYS A 253 -3.79 -35.13 13.72
C LYS A 253 -2.98 -33.90 13.32
N GLU A 254 -1.68 -34.07 13.14
CA GLU A 254 -0.78 -33.00 12.74
C GLU A 254 -1.03 -32.55 11.30
N ARG A 255 -1.26 -33.48 10.38
CA ARG A 255 -1.66 -33.18 9.00
C ARG A 255 -2.95 -32.36 8.96
N SER A 256 -3.95 -32.73 9.78
CA SER A 256 -5.20 -31.98 9.90
C SER A 256 -4.97 -30.55 10.42
N SER A 257 -4.06 -30.37 11.38
CA SER A 257 -3.69 -29.03 11.88
C SER A 257 -3.02 -28.18 10.80
N PHE A 258 -2.18 -28.76 9.94
CA PHE A 258 -1.58 -28.03 8.80
C PHE A 258 -2.63 -27.58 7.79
N PHE A 259 -3.59 -28.44 7.44
CA PHE A 259 -4.71 -28.05 6.57
C PHE A 259 -5.63 -27.02 7.21
N ALA A 260 -5.89 -27.10 8.50
CA ALA A 260 -6.68 -26.10 9.22
C ALA A 260 -6.00 -24.72 9.20
N ALA A 261 -4.67 -24.69 9.37
CA ALA A 261 -3.88 -23.48 9.24
C ALA A 261 -3.90 -22.93 7.80
N ALA A 262 -3.68 -23.77 6.78
CA ALA A 262 -3.75 -23.38 5.37
C ALA A 262 -5.14 -22.84 4.98
N SER A 263 -6.20 -23.52 5.42
CA SER A 263 -7.60 -23.10 5.22
C SER A 263 -7.87 -21.74 5.87
N THR A 264 -7.31 -21.49 7.05
CA THR A 264 -7.46 -20.20 7.74
C THR A 264 -6.82 -19.06 6.95
N SER A 265 -5.68 -19.30 6.31
CA SER A 265 -4.99 -18.29 5.49
C SER A 265 -5.77 -17.87 4.25
N LEU A 266 -6.60 -18.77 3.70
CA LEU A 266 -7.42 -18.49 2.52
C LEU A 266 -8.91 -18.37 2.84
N LYS A 267 -9.31 -18.35 4.12
CA LYS A 267 -10.71 -18.48 4.56
C LYS A 267 -11.69 -17.54 3.86
N VAL A 268 -11.26 -16.31 3.56
CA VAL A 268 -12.10 -15.29 2.95
C VAL A 268 -12.52 -15.63 1.52
N THR A 269 -11.79 -16.52 0.84
CA THR A 269 -12.10 -16.97 -0.53
C THR A 269 -13.29 -17.93 -0.55
N ALA A 270 -13.74 -18.44 0.59
CA ALA A 270 -15.02 -19.15 0.69
C ALA A 270 -16.22 -18.26 0.32
N ILE A 271 -16.06 -16.92 0.35
CA ILE A 271 -17.03 -15.98 -0.19
C ILE A 271 -16.88 -15.99 -1.72
N PRO A 272 -17.90 -16.43 -2.51
CA PRO A 272 -17.75 -16.60 -3.95
C PRO A 272 -17.33 -15.34 -4.70
N ARG A 273 -17.72 -14.18 -4.19
CA ARG A 273 -17.33 -12.87 -4.75
C ARG A 273 -15.84 -12.61 -4.59
N VAL A 274 -15.27 -12.94 -3.43
CA VAL A 274 -13.84 -12.79 -3.17
C VAL A 274 -13.05 -13.77 -4.03
N LEU A 275 -13.49 -15.03 -4.15
CA LEU A 275 -12.86 -15.99 -5.07
C LEU A 275 -12.87 -15.49 -6.52
N ARG A 276 -13.98 -14.92 -7.00
CA ARG A 276 -14.04 -14.29 -8.33
C ARG A 276 -13.07 -13.13 -8.49
N SER A 277 -12.81 -12.35 -7.44
CA SER A 277 -11.78 -11.29 -7.49
C SER A 277 -10.37 -11.85 -7.68
N CYS A 278 -10.15 -13.14 -7.40
CA CYS A 278 -8.88 -13.84 -7.62
C CYS A 278 -8.78 -14.56 -8.98
N SER A 279 -9.77 -14.39 -9.88
CA SER A 279 -9.81 -15.11 -11.17
C SER A 279 -8.86 -14.59 -12.24
N ALA A 280 -8.27 -13.41 -12.03
CA ALA A 280 -7.34 -12.78 -12.96
C ALA A 280 -6.46 -11.77 -12.21
N THR A 281 -5.47 -11.21 -12.90
CA THR A 281 -4.60 -10.17 -12.37
C THR A 281 -4.59 -8.99 -13.33
N ASP A 282 -5.22 -7.88 -12.91
CA ASP A 282 -5.40 -6.69 -13.74
C ASP A 282 -4.31 -5.63 -13.51
N ILE A 283 -3.33 -5.91 -12.65
CA ILE A 283 -2.25 -4.99 -12.29
C ILE A 283 -0.89 -5.63 -12.57
N ASP A 284 -0.05 -4.94 -13.34
CA ASP A 284 1.40 -5.19 -13.41
C ASP A 284 2.11 -4.26 -12.39
N PRO A 285 2.74 -4.81 -11.34
CA PRO A 285 3.46 -4.01 -10.35
C PRO A 285 4.59 -3.13 -10.92
N GLU A 286 5.31 -3.57 -11.95
CA GLU A 286 6.39 -2.77 -12.54
C GLU A 286 5.81 -1.62 -13.37
N GLU A 287 4.77 -1.88 -14.19
CA GLU A 287 4.02 -0.82 -14.90
C GLU A 287 3.43 0.19 -13.90
N PHE A 288 2.82 -0.30 -12.82
CA PHE A 288 2.20 0.50 -11.77
C PHE A 288 3.18 1.54 -11.19
N ILE A 289 4.41 1.11 -10.89
CA ILE A 289 5.45 1.99 -10.35
C ILE A 289 5.92 2.99 -11.41
N ARG A 290 6.21 2.51 -12.63
CA ARG A 290 6.69 3.34 -13.75
C ARG A 290 5.73 4.46 -14.13
N THR A 291 4.44 4.16 -14.08
CA THR A 291 3.39 5.05 -14.54
C THR A 291 2.80 5.93 -13.42
N ARG A 292 3.43 5.94 -12.23
CA ARG A 292 2.95 6.69 -11.04
C ARG A 292 1.48 6.41 -10.70
N SER A 293 1.06 5.18 -10.97
CA SER A 293 -0.31 4.73 -10.75
C SER A 293 -0.67 4.72 -9.26
N THR A 294 -1.97 4.65 -8.97
CA THR A 294 -2.47 4.66 -7.59
C THR A 294 -3.36 3.47 -7.32
N LEU A 295 -3.10 2.74 -6.25
CA LEU A 295 -3.93 1.62 -5.81
C LEU A 295 -4.64 1.99 -4.51
N TYR A 296 -5.97 1.99 -4.55
CA TYR A 296 -6.83 2.12 -3.38
C TYR A 296 -7.28 0.73 -2.93
N VAL A 297 -6.77 0.28 -1.78
CA VAL A 297 -7.19 -0.96 -1.13
C VAL A 297 -8.31 -0.63 -0.14
N ILE A 298 -9.54 -1.06 -0.45
CA ILE A 298 -10.73 -0.77 0.35
C ILE A 298 -11.19 -2.05 1.03
N SER A 299 -11.11 -2.06 2.36
CA SER A 299 -11.49 -3.22 3.17
C SER A 299 -12.49 -2.80 4.26
N PRO A 300 -13.79 -3.11 4.10
CA PRO A 300 -14.82 -2.80 5.09
C PRO A 300 -14.50 -3.38 6.46
N SER A 301 -14.78 -2.62 7.53
CA SER A 301 -14.42 -2.95 8.93
C SER A 301 -14.87 -4.32 9.39
N GLU A 302 -15.99 -4.82 8.85
CA GLU A 302 -16.57 -6.12 9.17
C GLU A 302 -15.70 -7.30 8.68
N LEU A 303 -14.89 -7.09 7.64
CA LEU A 303 -14.13 -8.14 6.95
C LEU A 303 -12.61 -7.91 6.93
N GLN A 304 -12.11 -6.80 7.50
CA GLN A 304 -10.68 -6.45 7.49
C GLN A 304 -9.76 -7.59 7.90
N THR A 305 -10.03 -8.20 9.05
CA THR A 305 -9.19 -9.28 9.56
C THR A 305 -9.17 -10.52 8.65
N GLN A 306 -10.26 -10.78 7.92
CA GLN A 306 -10.34 -11.89 6.99
C GLN A 306 -9.70 -11.57 5.64
N LEU A 307 -9.79 -10.31 5.20
CA LEU A 307 -9.18 -9.82 3.95
C LEU A 307 -7.69 -9.51 4.08
N ALA A 308 -7.22 -9.29 5.31
CA ALA A 308 -5.84 -8.91 5.61
C ALA A 308 -4.76 -9.75 4.89
N PRO A 309 -4.85 -11.10 4.82
CA PRO A 309 -3.88 -11.90 4.08
C PRO A 309 -3.77 -11.50 2.61
N LEU A 310 -4.89 -11.35 1.91
CA LEU A 310 -4.90 -10.96 0.50
C LEU A 310 -4.37 -9.55 0.30
N CYS A 311 -4.80 -8.60 1.14
CA CYS A 311 -4.35 -7.20 1.07
C CYS A 311 -2.83 -7.09 1.32
N ALA A 312 -2.32 -7.75 2.36
CA ALA A 312 -0.90 -7.72 2.68
C ALA A 312 -0.07 -8.41 1.59
N ALA A 313 -0.52 -9.56 1.08
CA ALA A 313 0.18 -10.26 -0.01
C ALA A 313 0.24 -9.41 -1.29
N LEU A 314 -0.83 -8.70 -1.64
CA LEU A 314 -0.84 -7.76 -2.77
C LEU A 314 0.16 -6.61 -2.56
N VAL A 315 0.16 -6.00 -1.37
CA VAL A 315 1.11 -4.92 -1.01
C VAL A 315 2.55 -5.43 -1.10
N GLU A 316 2.84 -6.60 -0.54
CA GLU A 316 4.18 -7.23 -0.61
C GLU A 316 4.64 -7.47 -2.05
N SER A 317 3.76 -7.89 -2.98
CA SER A 317 4.19 -7.99 -4.39
C SER A 317 4.56 -6.67 -5.02
N ILE A 318 3.88 -5.58 -4.66
CA ILE A 318 4.20 -4.26 -5.20
C ILE A 318 5.52 -3.76 -4.61
N VAL A 319 5.77 -4.01 -3.32
CA VAL A 319 7.06 -3.71 -2.66
C VAL A 319 8.19 -4.51 -3.29
N TYR A 320 7.99 -5.82 -3.51
CA TYR A 320 8.97 -6.68 -4.16
C TYR A 320 9.31 -6.20 -5.57
N ALA A 321 8.31 -5.79 -6.37
CA ALA A 321 8.55 -5.21 -7.68
C ALA A 321 9.31 -3.88 -7.61
N ALA A 322 9.02 -3.03 -6.62
CA ALA A 322 9.78 -1.80 -6.40
C ALA A 322 11.26 -2.09 -6.09
N TYR A 323 11.51 -3.09 -5.25
CA TYR A 323 12.87 -3.53 -4.93
C TYR A 323 13.60 -4.13 -6.13
N ARG A 324 12.95 -4.95 -6.95
CA ARG A 324 13.53 -5.46 -8.19
C ARG A 324 13.87 -4.36 -9.19
N LEU A 325 12.95 -3.41 -9.37
CA LEU A 325 13.24 -2.23 -10.18
C LEU A 325 14.47 -1.53 -9.62
N HIS A 326 14.59 -1.38 -8.30
CA HIS A 326 15.71 -0.70 -7.64
C HIS A 326 17.03 -1.34 -7.95
N ASP A 327 17.09 -2.66 -7.85
CA ASP A 327 18.29 -3.41 -8.11
C ASP A 327 18.69 -3.32 -9.61
N ALA A 328 17.71 -3.15 -10.51
CA ALA A 328 17.95 -3.00 -11.95
C ALA A 328 18.35 -1.56 -12.39
N TYR A 329 17.85 -0.51 -11.73
CA TYR A 329 18.02 0.89 -12.17
C TYR A 329 18.83 1.76 -11.19
N GLY A 330 19.09 1.30 -9.96
CA GLY A 330 19.79 2.04 -8.91
C GLY A 330 18.94 3.12 -8.22
N ARG A 331 19.59 4.07 -7.54
CA ARG A 331 18.89 5.10 -6.75
C ARG A 331 18.14 6.13 -7.63
N PRO A 332 17.01 6.67 -7.14
CA PRO A 332 16.36 7.83 -7.76
C PRO A 332 17.31 9.03 -7.79
N ARG A 333 17.79 9.41 -8.98
CA ARG A 333 18.57 10.64 -9.16
C ARG A 333 17.72 11.83 -8.78
N THR A 334 18.29 12.79 -8.04
CA THR A 334 17.61 14.06 -7.74
C THR A 334 17.37 14.82 -9.05
N SER A 335 16.30 15.61 -9.14
CA SER A 335 15.92 16.29 -10.39
C SER A 335 17.04 17.16 -10.98
N ALA A 336 17.87 17.78 -10.13
CA ALA A 336 19.03 18.55 -10.55
C ALA A 336 20.15 17.66 -11.13
N VAL A 337 20.49 16.54 -10.48
CA VAL A 337 21.50 15.61 -10.98
C VAL A 337 21.01 14.89 -12.24
N ALA A 338 19.74 14.52 -12.28
CA ALA A 338 19.12 13.93 -13.47
C ALA A 338 19.08 14.91 -14.65
N ALA A 339 18.88 16.21 -14.42
CA ALA A 339 18.98 17.24 -15.45
C ALA A 339 20.42 17.41 -15.96
N THR A 340 21.42 17.42 -15.07
CA THR A 340 22.85 17.50 -15.47
C THR A 340 23.29 16.26 -16.22
N VAL A 341 22.89 15.06 -15.77
CA VAL A 341 23.20 13.81 -16.49
C VAL A 341 22.49 13.77 -17.84
N ARG A 342 21.21 14.15 -17.92
CA ARG A 342 20.51 14.29 -19.21
C ARG A 342 21.22 15.26 -20.15
N PHE A 343 21.66 16.40 -19.63
CA PHE A 343 22.42 17.39 -20.41
C PHE A 343 23.74 16.80 -20.90
N ALA A 344 24.49 16.11 -20.03
CA ALA A 344 25.74 15.45 -20.38
C ALA A 344 25.55 14.32 -21.39
N SER A 345 24.54 13.46 -21.24
CA SER A 345 24.22 12.38 -22.18
C SER A 345 23.74 12.92 -23.52
N ASN A 346 22.94 14.00 -23.53
CA ASN A 346 22.54 14.68 -24.77
C ASN A 346 23.73 15.33 -25.46
N LEU A 347 24.63 15.98 -24.71
CA LEU A 347 25.86 16.58 -25.23
C LEU A 347 26.80 15.49 -25.80
N TRP A 348 26.94 14.37 -25.11
CA TRP A 348 27.73 13.22 -25.58
C TRP A 348 27.19 12.67 -26.89
N ARG A 349 25.87 12.48 -27.01
CA ARG A 349 25.23 12.09 -28.29
C ARG A 349 25.51 13.11 -29.40
N LEU A 350 25.45 14.40 -29.08
CA LEU A 350 25.70 15.49 -30.03
C LEU A 350 27.15 15.54 -30.51
N VAL A 351 28.11 15.25 -29.63
CA VAL A 351 29.55 15.32 -29.91
C VAL A 351 30.08 14.04 -30.58
N THR A 352 29.57 12.87 -30.19
CA THR A 352 30.12 11.58 -30.63
C THR A 352 29.28 10.86 -31.69
N GLY A 353 28.01 11.24 -31.85
CA GLY A 353 27.07 10.52 -32.72
C GLY A 353 26.74 9.10 -32.24
N GLN A 354 27.28 8.65 -31.11
CA GLN A 354 27.09 7.31 -30.57
C GLN A 354 25.99 7.29 -29.51
N GLN A 355 25.22 6.21 -29.51
CA GLN A 355 24.22 5.95 -28.48
C GLN A 355 24.95 5.52 -27.18
N PRO A 356 24.71 6.18 -26.03
CA PRO A 356 25.37 5.82 -24.77
C PRO A 356 25.00 4.39 -24.32
N LEU A 357 25.91 3.74 -23.57
CA LEU A 357 25.73 2.37 -23.06
C LEU A 357 24.42 2.23 -22.26
N PRO A 358 23.63 1.13 -22.42
CA PRO A 358 22.28 1.00 -21.88
C PRO A 358 22.11 1.11 -20.35
N ALA A 359 23.19 1.10 -19.57
CA ALA A 359 23.14 1.13 -18.10
C ALA A 359 23.35 2.53 -17.47
N ALA A 360 23.88 3.51 -18.20
CA ALA A 360 24.24 4.82 -17.61
C ALA A 360 23.07 5.84 -17.57
N ASP A 361 22.07 5.64 -18.43
CA ASP A 361 21.02 6.61 -18.76
C ASP A 361 19.62 6.25 -18.22
N ALA A 362 19.44 5.07 -17.63
CA ALA A 362 18.13 4.60 -17.20
C ALA A 362 17.71 5.30 -15.89
N GLU A 363 16.81 6.28 -15.98
CA GLU A 363 16.30 7.01 -14.82
C GLU A 363 15.33 6.14 -14.00
N TRP A 364 15.49 6.17 -12.68
CA TRP A 364 14.56 5.57 -11.74
C TRP A 364 13.12 6.04 -12.00
N PRO A 365 12.16 5.14 -12.24
CA PRO A 365 10.86 5.51 -12.78
C PRO A 365 10.02 6.43 -11.87
N ALA A 366 9.89 6.08 -10.59
CA ALA A 366 9.19 6.87 -9.57
C ALA A 366 9.36 6.21 -8.19
N ARG A 367 9.19 6.97 -7.11
CA ARG A 367 9.12 6.40 -5.75
C ARG A 367 7.73 5.83 -5.49
N LEU A 368 7.70 4.75 -4.71
CA LEU A 368 6.47 4.16 -4.17
C LEU A 368 6.22 4.74 -2.78
N LEU A 369 5.01 5.22 -2.51
CA LEU A 369 4.54 5.51 -1.15
C LEU A 369 3.50 4.48 -0.74
N LEU A 370 3.74 3.83 0.40
CA LEU A 370 2.78 3.00 1.11
C LEU A 370 2.11 3.85 2.18
N GLN A 371 0.86 4.24 1.96
CA GLN A 371 0.03 4.96 2.92
C GLN A 371 -0.98 3.99 3.56
N LEU A 372 -0.54 3.32 4.62
CA LEU A 372 -1.26 2.19 5.18
C LEU A 372 -2.11 2.63 6.38
N ASP A 373 -3.33 3.13 6.09
CA ASP A 373 -4.36 3.38 7.11
C ASP A 373 -4.89 2.06 7.69
N GLU A 374 -5.12 2.06 9.00
CA GLU A 374 -5.43 0.87 9.80
C GLU A 374 -4.52 -0.33 9.48
N LEU A 375 -3.20 -0.07 9.40
CA LEU A 375 -2.17 -1.04 9.02
C LEU A 375 -2.39 -2.43 9.63
N THR A 376 -2.60 -2.50 10.95
CA THR A 376 -2.70 -3.76 11.68
C THR A 376 -3.92 -4.60 11.32
N ASN A 377 -4.95 -3.97 10.72
CA ASN A 377 -6.21 -4.61 10.41
C ASN A 377 -6.41 -4.85 8.91
N ILE A 378 -6.05 -3.88 8.06
CA ILE A 378 -6.30 -3.96 6.61
C ILE A 378 -5.18 -4.67 5.87
N ALA A 379 -3.93 -4.24 6.07
CA ALA A 379 -2.77 -4.76 5.34
C ALA A 379 -1.56 -4.84 6.27
N PRO A 380 -1.56 -5.76 7.26
CA PRO A 380 -0.44 -5.93 8.16
C PRO A 380 0.72 -6.59 7.42
N VAL A 381 1.53 -5.77 6.75
CA VAL A 381 2.67 -6.18 5.94
C VAL A 381 3.71 -6.89 6.81
N PRO A 382 4.06 -8.16 6.54
CA PRO A 382 5.09 -8.86 7.30
C PRO A 382 6.47 -8.21 7.25
N SER A 383 6.88 -7.73 6.08
CA SER A 383 8.18 -7.08 5.88
C SER A 383 8.25 -5.62 6.40
N LEU A 384 7.25 -5.17 7.17
CA LEU A 384 7.13 -3.79 7.65
C LEU A 384 8.40 -3.25 8.31
N GLU A 385 9.03 -4.03 9.19
CA GLU A 385 10.28 -3.64 9.85
C GLU A 385 11.40 -3.37 8.84
N SER A 386 11.57 -4.27 7.86
CA SER A 386 12.55 -4.11 6.78
C SER A 386 12.25 -2.89 5.90
N ILE A 387 10.97 -2.67 5.56
CA ILE A 387 10.54 -1.50 4.77
C ILE A 387 10.85 -0.20 5.53
N VAL A 388 10.53 -0.11 6.81
CA VAL A 388 10.78 1.09 7.62
C VAL A 388 12.29 1.36 7.76
N SER A 389 13.10 0.32 7.90
CA SER A 389 14.54 0.42 8.11
C SER A 389 15.33 0.72 6.82
N GLN A 390 14.99 0.07 5.71
CA GLN A 390 15.81 0.07 4.49
C GLN A 390 15.05 0.46 3.21
N GLY A 391 13.71 0.48 3.24
CA GLY A 391 12.89 0.68 2.06
C GLY A 391 13.13 2.03 1.37
N ALA A 392 13.38 3.08 2.15
CA ALA A 392 13.61 4.43 1.64
C ALA A 392 14.81 4.51 0.67
N GLY A 393 15.89 3.77 0.98
CA GLY A 393 17.07 3.67 0.13
C GLY A 393 16.79 2.98 -1.21
N ARG A 394 15.75 2.13 -1.24
CA ARG A 394 15.29 1.36 -2.40
C ARG A 394 14.06 1.98 -3.10
N GLY A 395 13.74 3.23 -2.77
CA GLY A 395 12.64 3.97 -3.41
C GLY A 395 11.24 3.64 -2.89
N VAL A 396 11.12 2.94 -1.75
CA VAL A 396 9.85 2.63 -1.07
C VAL A 396 9.75 3.46 0.21
N LEU A 397 8.84 4.43 0.25
CA LEU A 397 8.49 5.16 1.46
C LEU A 397 7.24 4.59 2.09
N ILE A 398 7.15 4.73 3.41
CA ILE A 398 6.00 4.26 4.17
C ILE A 398 5.50 5.31 5.14
N CYS A 399 4.19 5.49 5.13
CA CYS A 399 3.41 6.18 6.14
C CYS A 399 2.46 5.14 6.76
N TRP A 400 2.85 4.56 7.88
CA TRP A 400 2.05 3.56 8.57
C TRP A 400 1.19 4.22 9.65
N ILE A 401 -0.09 3.85 9.71
CA ILE A 401 -1.07 4.49 10.58
C ILE A 401 -1.75 3.43 11.43
N VAL A 402 -1.72 3.63 12.75
CA VAL A 402 -2.37 2.75 13.74
C VAL A 402 -3.18 3.57 14.74
N GLN A 403 -4.14 2.94 15.42
CA GLN A 403 -4.92 3.66 16.43
C GLN A 403 -4.15 3.79 17.75
N SER A 404 -3.35 2.79 18.10
CA SER A 404 -2.49 2.77 19.28
C SER A 404 -1.26 1.90 19.05
N LEU A 405 -0.18 2.16 19.80
CA LEU A 405 1.01 1.29 19.80
C LEU A 405 0.70 -0.11 20.35
N ALA A 406 -0.31 -0.24 21.20
CA ALA A 406 -0.76 -1.55 21.69
C ALA A 406 -1.31 -2.43 20.54
N GLN A 407 -1.99 -1.85 19.55
CA GLN A 407 -2.40 -2.60 18.35
C GLN A 407 -1.18 -3.08 17.55
N LEU A 408 -0.16 -2.24 17.41
CA LEU A 408 1.08 -2.60 16.73
C LEU A 408 1.78 -3.77 17.43
N ARG A 409 1.95 -3.69 18.76
CA ARG A 409 2.53 -4.75 19.61
C ARG A 409 1.75 -6.05 19.55
N ASN A 410 0.43 -5.99 19.68
CA ASN A 410 -0.42 -7.18 19.57
C ASN A 410 -0.32 -7.85 18.18
N ARG A 411 0.03 -7.07 17.15
CA ARG A 411 0.14 -7.59 15.78
C ARG A 411 1.52 -8.13 15.44
N TYR A 412 2.58 -7.42 15.81
CA TYR A 412 3.96 -7.70 15.40
C TYR A 412 4.84 -8.26 16.52
N GLY A 413 4.35 -8.29 17.76
CA GLY A 413 5.15 -8.56 18.95
C GLY A 413 5.83 -7.29 19.48
N ASP A 414 6.21 -7.33 20.76
CA ASP A 414 6.76 -6.15 21.45
C ASP A 414 8.08 -5.67 20.84
N ALA A 415 9.04 -6.59 20.65
CA ALA A 415 10.36 -6.26 20.13
C ALA A 415 10.31 -5.65 18.71
N THR A 416 9.56 -6.28 17.80
CA THR A 416 9.40 -5.79 16.42
C THR A 416 8.63 -4.47 16.37
N ALA A 417 7.59 -4.30 17.20
CA ALA A 417 6.87 -3.03 17.27
C ALA A 417 7.74 -1.88 17.76
N ASP A 418 8.59 -2.12 18.77
CA ASP A 418 9.54 -1.12 19.28
C ASP A 418 10.64 -0.81 18.24
N ALA A 419 11.10 -1.81 17.47
CA ALA A 419 12.02 -1.62 16.35
C ALA A 419 11.40 -0.76 15.23
N ILE A 420 10.17 -1.08 14.81
CA ILE A 420 9.40 -0.31 13.81
C ILE A 420 9.22 1.15 14.26
N TRP A 421 8.82 1.36 15.53
CA TRP A 421 8.66 2.70 16.08
C TRP A 421 9.98 3.47 16.13
N SER A 422 11.06 2.83 16.56
CA SER A 422 12.37 3.45 16.69
C SER A 422 12.95 3.84 15.33
N ALA A 423 12.84 2.94 14.34
CA ALA A 423 13.33 3.16 12.98
C ALA A 423 12.52 4.19 12.19
N SER A 424 11.28 4.49 12.61
CA SER A 424 10.45 5.52 11.95
C SER A 424 11.03 6.92 12.20
N THR A 425 11.53 7.60 11.17
CA THR A 425 12.26 8.87 11.34
C THR A 425 11.33 10.02 11.75
N CYS A 426 10.10 10.02 11.25
CA CYS A 426 9.07 11.00 11.57
C CYS A 426 7.91 10.35 12.33
N LYS A 427 7.41 11.04 13.36
CA LYS A 427 6.32 10.55 14.22
C LYS A 427 5.26 11.64 14.40
N VAL A 428 4.02 11.34 14.03
CA VAL A 428 2.86 12.21 14.22
C VAL A 428 1.90 11.54 15.20
N VAL A 429 1.76 12.12 16.39
CA VAL A 429 0.91 11.59 17.44
C VAL A 429 -0.28 12.53 17.64
N PHE A 430 -1.49 12.01 17.44
CA PHE A 430 -2.72 12.72 17.74
C PHE A 430 -3.08 12.48 19.21
N GLY A 431 -3.37 13.57 19.93
CA GLY A 431 -3.76 13.50 21.34
C GLY A 431 -5.08 12.75 21.54
N GLY A 432 -5.10 11.88 22.53
CA GLY A 432 -6.24 11.10 22.97
C GLY A 432 -5.91 10.27 24.20
#